data_AF-A0A954VMY8-F1
#
_entry.id   AF-A0A954VMY8-F1
#
_cell.length_a   1.000
_cell.length_b   1.000
_cell.length_c   1.000
_cell.angle_alpha   90.00
_cell.angle_beta   90.00
_cell.angle_gamma   90.00
#
_symmetry.space_group_name_H-M   'P 1'
#
loop_
_entity.id
_entity.type
_entity.pdbx_description
1 polymer ?
#
loop_
_entity_poly.entity_id
_entity_poly.type
_entity_poly.pdbx_seq_one_letter_code
_entity_poly.pdbx_strand_id
1 'polypeptide(L)'
;MSVREFEKELAVATKVAKQDKIWFPKWLRRFELGLRRATKGTNLPITRADVIAFSRQLLERGAPAWQRLQAVRAIEPYRHLVLKSDEPPLGDLIHKLTASLSHFLASLHSEFFVRES
;
A
#
# COMPACT_ATOMS: atom_id res chain seq x y z
N MET A 1 3.50 -2.87 19.03
CA MET A 1 4.21 -2.58 17.78
C MET A 1 3.51 -1.57 16.88
N SER A 2 3.92 -0.33 17.06
CA SER A 2 3.50 0.90 16.38
C SER A 2 4.22 1.13 15.05
N VAL A 3 3.80 2.14 14.29
CA VAL A 3 4.49 2.59 13.04
C VAL A 3 5.97 2.92 13.27
N ARG A 4 6.37 3.32 14.49
CA ARG A 4 7.78 3.56 14.84
C ARG A 4 8.62 2.29 14.88
N GLU A 5 8.05 1.16 15.32
CA GLU A 5 8.76 -0.12 15.27
C GLU A 5 8.91 -0.60 13.83
N PHE A 6 7.89 -0.39 12.99
CA PHE A 6 7.99 -0.66 11.56
C PHE A 6 9.15 0.08 10.90
N GLU A 7 9.33 1.37 11.21
CA GLU A 7 10.44 2.18 10.67
C GLU A 7 11.81 1.61 11.05
N LYS A 8 11.95 1.09 12.28
CA LYS A 8 13.19 0.45 12.75
C LYS A 8 13.45 -0.87 12.03
N GLU A 9 12.44 -1.75 11.96
CA GLU A 9 12.53 -3.04 11.28
C GLU A 9 12.81 -2.88 9.78
N LEU A 10 12.18 -1.88 9.15
CA LEU A 10 12.36 -1.58 7.74
C LEU A 10 13.77 -1.04 7.43
N ALA A 11 14.37 -0.29 8.35
CA ALA A 11 15.74 0.21 8.20
C ALA A 11 16.74 -0.96 8.08
N VAL A 12 16.60 -1.97 8.95
CA VAL A 12 17.48 -3.14 9.00
C VAL A 12 17.12 -4.24 7.97
N ALA A 13 15.91 -4.22 7.41
CA ALA A 13 15.48 -5.21 6.42
C ALA A 13 16.35 -5.18 5.15
N THR A 14 17.02 -6.29 4.83
CA THR A 14 17.90 -6.41 3.65
C THR A 14 17.13 -6.69 2.35
N LYS A 15 15.92 -7.26 2.46
CA LYS A 15 15.08 -7.67 1.32
C LYS A 15 14.15 -6.56 0.80
N VAL A 16 14.21 -5.35 1.33
CA VAL A 16 13.35 -4.22 0.91
C VAL A 16 14.18 -3.20 0.13
N ALA A 17 13.67 -2.80 -1.04
CA ALA A 17 14.32 -1.80 -1.89
C ALA A 17 14.47 -0.45 -1.19
N LYS A 18 15.55 0.29 -1.47
CA LYS A 18 15.82 1.61 -0.85
C LYS A 18 14.68 2.61 -1.03
N GLN A 19 14.05 2.62 -2.20
CA GLN A 19 12.90 3.47 -2.52
C GLN A 19 11.71 3.16 -1.58
N ASP A 20 11.44 1.88 -1.39
CA ASP A 20 10.33 1.39 -0.57
C ASP A 20 10.56 1.68 0.92
N LYS A 21 11.83 1.66 1.38
CA LYS A 21 12.19 2.10 2.74
C LYS A 21 11.81 3.55 3.04
N ILE A 22 11.75 4.41 2.01
CA ILE A 22 11.38 5.82 2.15
C ILE A 22 9.85 5.99 2.12
N TRP A 23 9.16 5.26 1.25
CA TRP A 23 7.73 5.47 0.98
C TRP A 23 6.82 4.62 1.85
N PHE A 24 7.20 3.41 2.23
CA PHE A 24 6.35 2.52 3.01
C PHE A 24 5.97 3.10 4.38
N PRO A 25 6.88 3.74 5.14
CA PRO A 25 6.49 4.39 6.39
C PRO A 25 5.47 5.51 6.17
N LYS A 26 5.59 6.28 5.08
CA LYS A 26 4.66 7.37 4.77
C LYS A 26 3.27 6.83 4.46
N TRP A 27 3.18 5.74 3.71
CA TRP A 27 1.91 5.06 3.44
C TRP A 27 1.30 4.48 4.71
N LEU A 28 2.11 3.86 5.57
CA LEU A 28 1.63 3.28 6.81
C LEU A 28 1.11 4.34 7.80
N ARG A 29 1.79 5.50 7.90
CA ARG A 29 1.29 6.66 8.68
C ARG A 29 -0.04 7.18 8.13
N ARG A 30 -0.19 7.26 6.80
CA ARG A 30 -1.46 7.65 6.18
C ARG A 30 -2.56 6.64 6.44
N PHE A 31 -2.23 5.35 6.44
CA PHE A 31 -3.15 4.28 6.76
C PHE A 31 -3.62 4.34 8.21
N GLU A 32 -2.69 4.55 9.16
CA GLU A 32 -2.99 4.79 10.58
C GLU A 32 -3.94 5.98 10.77
N LEU A 33 -3.66 7.11 10.13
CA LEU A 33 -4.53 8.30 10.16
C LEU A 33 -5.92 8.05 9.56
N GLY A 34 -5.99 7.26 8.48
CA GLY A 34 -7.23 6.92 7.79
C GLY A 34 -8.15 6.01 8.59
N LEU A 35 -7.60 5.21 9.51
CA LEU A 35 -8.37 4.24 10.27
C LEU A 35 -9.26 4.84 11.35
N ARG A 36 -9.08 6.11 11.75
CA ARG A 36 -9.82 6.81 12.83
C ARG A 36 -9.97 6.05 14.17
N ARG A 37 -9.37 4.86 14.29
CA ARG A 37 -9.46 3.89 15.40
C ARG A 37 -8.10 3.54 15.97
N ALA A 38 -7.02 3.96 15.32
CA ALA A 38 -5.67 3.68 15.78
C ALA A 38 -5.32 4.62 16.94
N THR A 39 -5.33 4.09 18.17
CA THR A 39 -4.75 4.78 19.31
C THR A 39 -3.24 4.85 19.11
N LYS A 40 -2.68 6.06 19.21
CA LYS A 40 -1.25 6.33 19.03
C LYS A 40 -0.43 5.38 19.90
N GLY A 41 0.36 4.49 19.30
CA GLY A 41 1.27 3.58 20.02
C GLY A 41 0.77 2.15 20.27
N THR A 42 -0.49 1.82 19.96
CA THR A 42 -0.97 0.42 19.96
C THR A 42 -0.71 -0.27 18.62
N ASN A 43 -0.72 -1.61 18.61
CA ASN A 43 -0.67 -2.39 17.36
C ASN A 43 -1.74 -1.91 16.39
N LEU A 44 -1.38 -1.71 15.13
CA LEU A 44 -2.35 -1.38 14.10
C LEU A 44 -3.02 -2.69 13.66
N PRO A 45 -4.31 -2.94 14.00
CA PRO A 45 -5.01 -4.11 13.51
C PRO A 45 -5.15 -3.97 11.99
N ILE A 46 -4.46 -4.84 11.24
CA ILE A 46 -4.61 -4.90 9.79
C ILE A 46 -5.69 -5.92 9.46
N THR A 47 -6.88 -5.47 9.07
CA THR A 47 -7.88 -6.35 8.47
C THR A 47 -7.98 -6.13 6.97
N ARG A 48 -8.47 -7.13 6.24
CA ARG A 48 -8.68 -7.02 4.78
C ARG A 48 -9.68 -5.92 4.46
N ALA A 49 -10.70 -5.73 5.30
CA ALA A 49 -11.69 -4.68 5.15
C ALA A 49 -11.04 -3.29 5.26
N ASP A 50 -10.12 -3.11 6.20
CA ASP A 50 -9.40 -1.85 6.38
C ASP A 50 -8.51 -1.52 5.18
N VAL A 51 -7.80 -2.50 4.64
CA VAL A 51 -6.97 -2.33 3.43
C VAL A 51 -7.83 -1.95 2.22
N ILE A 52 -9.00 -2.58 2.06
CA ILE A 52 -9.95 -2.24 0.99
C ILE A 52 -10.51 -0.83 1.18
N ALA A 53 -10.93 -0.48 2.41
CA ALA A 53 -11.45 0.84 2.73
C ALA A 53 -10.42 1.93 2.45
N PHE A 54 -9.16 1.71 2.82
CA PHE A 54 -8.08 2.64 2.51
C PHE A 54 -7.83 2.79 1.01
N SER A 55 -7.80 1.68 0.26
CA SER A 55 -7.66 1.72 -1.19
C SER A 55 -8.80 2.50 -1.87
N ARG A 56 -10.03 2.35 -1.36
CA ARG A 56 -11.21 3.13 -1.80
C ARG A 56 -11.07 4.61 -1.45
N GLN A 57 -10.66 4.96 -0.23
CA GLN A 57 -10.40 6.36 0.14
C GLN A 57 -9.35 7.02 -0.76
N LEU A 58 -8.32 6.28 -1.16
CA LEU A 58 -7.33 6.79 -2.11
C LEU A 58 -7.94 6.99 -3.50
N LEU A 59 -8.80 6.08 -3.96
CA LEU A 59 -9.52 6.22 -5.22
C LEU A 59 -10.43 7.45 -5.22
N GLU A 60 -11.20 7.66 -4.14
CA GLU A 60 -12.08 8.82 -3.97
C GLU A 60 -11.32 10.15 -3.96
N ARG A 61 -10.06 10.14 -3.52
CA ARG A 61 -9.15 11.30 -3.55
C ARG A 61 -8.44 11.49 -4.90
N GLY A 62 -8.77 10.68 -5.91
CA GLY A 62 -8.16 10.75 -7.24
C GLY A 62 -6.76 10.13 -7.34
N ALA A 63 -6.35 9.29 -6.38
CA ALA A 63 -5.04 8.66 -6.43
C ALA A 63 -4.98 7.62 -7.58
N PRO A 64 -3.98 7.72 -8.49
CA PRO A 64 -3.82 6.77 -9.59
C PRO A 64 -3.55 5.34 -9.09
N ALA A 65 -3.82 4.35 -9.95
CA ALA A 65 -3.74 2.94 -9.60
C ALA A 65 -2.36 2.52 -9.03
N TRP A 66 -1.26 3.08 -9.55
CA TRP A 66 0.10 2.77 -9.07
C TRP A 66 0.34 3.27 -7.63
N GLN A 67 -0.23 4.43 -7.25
CA GLN A 67 -0.12 4.93 -5.87
C GLN A 67 -0.91 4.05 -4.91
N ARG A 68 -2.12 3.62 -5.32
CA ARG A 68 -2.94 2.69 -4.55
C ARG A 68 -2.26 1.33 -4.39
N LEU A 69 -1.61 0.84 -5.44
CA LEU A 69 -0.82 -0.40 -5.40
C LEU A 69 0.37 -0.27 -4.44
N GLN A 70 1.15 0.81 -4.53
CA GLN A 70 2.26 1.06 -3.59
C GLN A 70 1.77 1.14 -2.13
N ALA A 71 0.62 1.78 -1.90
CA ALA A 71 0.04 1.90 -0.57
C ALA A 71 -0.35 0.54 0.02
N VAL A 72 -0.93 -0.36 -0.78
CA VAL A 72 -1.27 -1.73 -0.35
C VAL A 72 -0.01 -2.58 -0.16
N ARG A 73 0.98 -2.46 -1.06
CA ARG A 73 2.27 -3.16 -0.93
C ARG A 73 3.06 -2.74 0.31
N ALA A 74 2.91 -1.50 0.79
CA ALA A 74 3.54 -1.06 2.02
C ALA A 74 3.00 -1.78 3.29
N ILE A 75 1.81 -2.37 3.21
CA ILE A 75 1.16 -3.07 4.33
C ILE A 75 1.70 -4.51 4.48
N GLU A 76 2.16 -5.13 3.40
CA GLU A 76 2.77 -6.48 3.41
C GLU A 76 4.01 -6.58 4.32
N PRO A 77 5.03 -5.71 4.19
CA PRO A 77 6.19 -5.73 5.06
C PRO A 77 5.82 -5.40 6.50
N TYR A 78 4.82 -4.55 6.74
CA TYR A 78 4.34 -4.31 8.10
C TYR A 78 3.75 -5.58 8.71
N ARG A 79 2.92 -6.31 7.96
CA ARG A 79 2.36 -7.59 8.37
C ARG A 79 3.45 -8.62 8.71
N HIS A 80 4.43 -8.76 7.82
CA HIS A 80 5.48 -9.77 7.97
C HIS A 80 6.54 -9.39 9.02
N LEU A 81 7.01 -8.14 9.03
CA LEU A 81 8.08 -7.70 9.94
C LEU A 81 7.56 -7.40 11.34
N VAL A 82 6.34 -6.86 11.46
CA VAL A 82 5.82 -6.33 12.72
C VAL A 82 4.78 -7.26 13.35
N LEU A 83 3.81 -7.72 12.55
CA LEU A 83 2.77 -8.63 13.06
C LEU A 83 3.21 -10.10 13.04
N LYS A 84 4.32 -10.43 12.37
CA LYS A 84 4.83 -11.79 12.16
C LYS A 84 3.72 -12.76 11.73
N SER A 85 2.80 -12.26 10.92
CA SER A 85 1.60 -12.98 10.49
C SER A 85 1.48 -12.91 8.97
N ASP A 86 0.93 -13.95 8.38
CA ASP A 86 0.56 -13.99 6.96
C ASP A 86 -0.93 -13.70 6.71
N GLU A 87 -1.68 -13.44 7.79
CA GLU A 87 -3.10 -13.17 7.74
C GLU A 87 -3.39 -11.66 7.92
N PRO A 88 -4.30 -11.06 7.12
CA PRO A 88 -5.02 -11.65 5.99
C PRO A 88 -4.18 -11.69 4.70
N PRO A 89 -4.40 -12.65 3.78
CA PRO A 89 -3.73 -12.69 2.49
C PRO A 89 -4.12 -11.47 1.64
N LEU A 90 -3.11 -10.67 1.25
CA LEU A 90 -3.29 -9.47 0.42
C LEU A 90 -2.96 -9.72 -1.06
N GLY A 91 -2.51 -10.93 -1.42
CA GLY A 91 -2.09 -11.29 -2.78
C GLY A 91 -3.16 -11.02 -3.84
N ASP A 92 -4.42 -11.36 -3.57
CA ASP A 92 -5.53 -11.09 -4.49
C ASP A 92 -5.80 -9.60 -4.69
N LEU A 93 -5.64 -8.80 -3.63
CA LEU A 93 -5.81 -7.35 -3.69
C LEU A 93 -4.72 -6.71 -4.53
N ILE A 94 -3.48 -7.15 -4.33
CA ILE A 94 -2.33 -6.72 -5.11
C ILE A 94 -2.51 -7.13 -6.58
N HIS A 95 -2.94 -8.36 -6.86
CA HIS A 95 -3.22 -8.82 -8.22
C HIS A 95 -4.28 -7.97 -8.91
N LYS A 96 -5.41 -7.69 -8.25
CA LYS A 96 -6.48 -6.84 -8.80
C LYS A 96 -6.00 -5.41 -9.07
N LEU A 97 -5.22 -4.83 -8.16
CA LEU A 97 -4.67 -3.49 -8.35
C LEU A 97 -3.62 -3.44 -9.46
N THR A 98 -2.79 -4.47 -9.59
CA THR A 98 -1.83 -4.61 -10.69
C THR A 98 -2.55 -4.73 -12.03
N ALA A 99 -3.60 -5.54 -12.14
CA ALA A 99 -4.39 -5.65 -13.36
C ALA A 99 -5.04 -4.29 -13.74
N SER A 100 -5.53 -3.54 -12.76
CA SER A 100 -6.06 -2.18 -12.99
C SER A 100 -4.98 -1.20 -13.43
N LEU A 101 -3.74 -1.32 -12.93
CA LEU A 101 -2.61 -0.52 -13.39
C LEU A 101 -2.21 -0.89 -14.82
N SER A 102 -2.13 -2.18 -15.16
CA SER A 102 -1.83 -2.63 -16.52
C SER A 102 -2.86 -2.13 -17.53
N HIS A 103 -4.15 -2.15 -17.17
CA HIS A 103 -5.21 -1.57 -18.00
C HIS A 103 -5.06 -0.05 -18.15
N PHE A 104 -4.72 0.67 -17.07
CA PHE A 104 -4.47 2.11 -17.12
C PHE A 104 -3.26 2.47 -18.00
N LEU A 105 -2.17 1.71 -17.89
CA LEU A 105 -0.98 1.90 -18.74
C LEU A 105 -1.27 1.55 -20.21
N ALA A 106 -2.06 0.51 -20.48
CA ALA A 106 -2.50 0.17 -21.83
C ALA A 106 -3.42 1.25 -22.42
N SER A 107 -4.32 1.82 -21.62
CA SER A 107 -5.19 2.92 -22.03
C SER A 107 -4.39 4.18 -22.36
N LEU A 108 -3.42 4.54 -21.52
CA LEU A 108 -2.53 5.67 -21.79
C LEU A 108 -1.68 5.47 -23.05
N HIS A 109 -1.19 4.25 -23.28
CA HIS A 109 -0.43 3.95 -24.50
C HIS A 109 -1.30 4.03 -25.76
N SER A 110 -2.59 3.68 -25.65
CA SER A 110 -3.55 3.77 -26.74
C SER A 110 -4.01 5.21 -27.03
N GLU A 111 -4.18 6.05 -26.00
CA GLU A 111 -4.54 7.47 -26.16
C GLU A 111 -3.40 8.33 -26.73
N PHE A 112 -2.13 7.94 -26.51
CA PHE A 112 -0.99 8.60 -27.13
C PHE A 112 -0.81 8.24 -28.61
N PHE A 113 -1.17 7.01 -29.02
CA PHE A 113 -1.02 6.56 -30.41
C PHE A 113 -2.09 7.13 -31.36
N VAL A 114 -3.29 7.45 -30.86
CA VAL A 114 -4.37 8.03 -31.68
C VAL A 114 -4.16 9.53 -31.98
N ARG A 115 -3.17 10.18 -31.35
CA ARG A 115 -2.85 11.60 -31.58
C ARG A 115 -1.74 11.84 -32.60
N GLU A 116 -1.18 10.79 -33.20
CA GLU A 116 -0.15 10.84 -34.25
C GLU A 116 -0.56 10.04 -35.51
N SER A 117 -1.83 10.11 -35.92
CA SER A 117 -2.30 9.57 -37.21
C SER A 117 -3.22 10.53 -37.93
#